data_AF-A0A5N3WLN3-F1
#
_entry.id   AF-A0A5N3WLN3-F1
#
_cell.length_a   1.000
_cell.length_b   1.000
_cell.length_c   1.000
_cell.angle_alpha   90.00
_cell.angle_beta   90.00
_cell.angle_gamma   90.00
#
_symmetry.space_group_name_H-M   'P 1'
#
loop_
_entity.id
_entity.type
_entity.pdbx_description
1 polymer ?
#
loop_
_entity_poly.entity_id
_entity_poly.type
_entity_poly.pdbx_seq_one_letter_code
_entity_poly.pdbx_strand_id
1 'polypeptide(L)'
;MMNARGLGSQVKDSIPVTELSASGPFESHDLLQKGFSCVKNELPSHPLELSEKNYQLSQDKMNFSTLRNIQGLFAQLKLQMEFKAVNILNDPSQTELMGEPHLMLEYKLGLL
;
A
#
# COMPACT_ATOMS: atom_id res chain seq x y z
N MET A 1 43.18 -46.15 -40.24
CA MET A 1 42.94 -46.31 -38.78
C MET A 1 42.64 -44.93 -38.22
N MET A 2 41.46 -44.75 -37.61
CA MET A 2 41.00 -43.52 -36.96
C MET A 2 41.82 -43.21 -35.70
N ASN A 3 41.83 -41.94 -35.25
CA ASN A 3 41.67 -41.42 -33.87
C ASN A 3 42.37 -40.05 -33.71
N ALA A 4 42.01 -39.12 -32.82
CA ALA A 4 40.76 -38.50 -32.37
C ALA A 4 41.20 -37.47 -31.31
N ARG A 5 40.73 -36.21 -31.44
CA ARG A 5 40.46 -35.18 -30.41
C ARG A 5 41.35 -35.12 -29.14
N GLY A 6 41.95 -33.95 -28.89
CA GLY A 6 42.46 -33.55 -27.57
C GLY A 6 42.43 -32.03 -27.40
N LEU A 7 41.40 -31.55 -26.70
CA LEU A 7 41.11 -30.18 -26.30
C LEU A 7 42.16 -29.66 -25.30
N GLY A 8 42.69 -28.47 -25.54
CA GLY A 8 43.56 -27.75 -24.61
C GLY A 8 43.38 -26.24 -24.78
N SER A 9 42.28 -25.71 -24.23
CA SER A 9 42.04 -24.27 -24.09
C SER A 9 42.94 -23.73 -22.98
N GLN A 10 43.75 -22.71 -23.26
CA GLN A 10 44.29 -21.86 -22.22
C GLN A 10 44.74 -20.51 -22.79
N VAL A 11 44.34 -19.46 -22.07
CA VAL A 11 45.02 -18.17 -21.88
C VAL A 11 44.47 -16.92 -22.61
N LYS A 12 44.12 -15.96 -21.74
CA LYS A 12 44.18 -14.50 -21.82
C LYS A 12 42.88 -13.71 -21.99
N ASP A 13 42.30 -13.48 -20.80
CA ASP A 13 42.07 -12.15 -20.22
C ASP A 13 41.14 -11.20 -20.97
N SER A 14 39.90 -11.19 -20.47
CA SER A 14 39.16 -10.00 -20.08
C SER A 14 39.46 -8.72 -20.86
N ILE A 15 38.55 -8.34 -21.75
CA ILE A 15 38.45 -6.95 -22.19
C ILE A 15 37.49 -6.25 -21.21
N PRO A 16 37.94 -5.33 -20.34
CA PRO A 16 37.03 -4.42 -19.66
C PRO A 16 36.61 -3.34 -20.68
N VAL A 17 35.55 -3.59 -21.44
CA VAL A 17 34.82 -2.54 -22.14
C VAL A 17 33.53 -2.34 -21.40
N THR A 18 33.54 -1.43 -20.42
CA THR A 18 32.51 -0.43 -20.13
C THR A 18 33.05 0.47 -19.02
N GLU A 19 34.14 1.19 -19.31
CA GLU A 19 34.43 2.47 -18.64
C GLU A 19 34.36 3.55 -19.70
N LEU A 20 33.15 3.79 -20.21
CA LEU A 20 32.85 5.01 -20.92
C LEU A 20 31.37 5.33 -20.73
N SER A 21 31.05 5.99 -19.62
CA SER A 21 30.15 7.13 -19.70
C SER A 21 30.38 8.01 -18.49
N ALA A 22 31.05 9.12 -18.77
CA ALA A 22 31.15 10.27 -17.92
C ALA A 22 29.77 10.61 -17.35
N SER A 23 29.74 10.85 -16.04
CA SER A 23 28.67 11.57 -15.37
C SER A 23 28.61 12.97 -15.97
N GLY A 24 27.83 13.09 -17.05
CA GLY A 24 27.33 14.34 -17.59
C GLY A 24 25.95 14.64 -17.00
N PRO A 25 25.40 15.85 -17.21
CA PRO A 25 24.19 16.35 -16.54
C PRO A 25 22.90 15.67 -16.98
N PHE A 26 22.98 14.62 -17.79
CA PHE A 26 21.85 13.88 -18.32
C PHE A 26 21.79 12.54 -17.60
N GLU A 27 20.98 12.48 -16.54
CA GLU A 27 20.56 11.22 -15.93
C GLU A 27 20.01 10.31 -17.03
N SER A 28 20.82 9.35 -17.50
CA SER A 28 20.27 8.17 -18.14
C SER A 28 19.59 7.38 -17.03
N HIS A 29 18.34 7.72 -16.72
CA HIS A 29 17.53 6.85 -15.89
C HIS A 29 17.60 5.46 -16.52
N ASP A 30 18.04 4.47 -15.74
CA ASP A 30 18.15 3.10 -16.18
C ASP A 30 16.73 2.52 -16.30
N LEU A 31 16.01 2.97 -17.34
CA LEU A 31 14.61 2.63 -17.61
C LEU A 31 14.48 1.14 -17.92
N LEU A 32 15.55 0.51 -18.42
CA LEU A 32 15.61 -0.92 -18.69
C LEU A 32 15.71 -1.73 -17.40
N GLN A 33 16.47 -1.26 -16.41
CA GLN A 33 16.63 -1.93 -15.13
C GLN A 33 15.46 -1.64 -14.16
N LYS A 34 14.88 -0.44 -14.22
CA LYS A 34 13.83 0.02 -13.29
C LYS A 34 12.40 -0.13 -13.83
N GLY A 35 12.23 -0.40 -15.14
CA GLY A 35 10.93 -0.51 -15.80
C GLY A 35 10.15 0.80 -15.87
N PHE A 36 9.02 0.80 -16.56
CA PHE A 36 8.09 1.94 -16.53
C PHE A 36 7.44 2.04 -15.16
N SER A 37 7.72 3.10 -14.39
CA SER A 37 6.86 3.45 -13.25
C SER A 37 5.46 3.71 -13.82
N CYS A 38 4.43 3.16 -13.18
CA CYS A 38 3.07 3.38 -13.67
C CYS A 38 2.79 4.88 -13.63
N VAL A 39 2.65 5.52 -14.80
CA VAL A 39 2.33 6.95 -14.93
C VAL A 39 1.05 7.32 -14.17
N LYS A 40 0.18 6.35 -13.86
CA LYS A 40 -1.00 6.55 -13.00
C LYS A 40 -0.66 6.98 -11.57
N ASN A 41 0.54 6.68 -11.07
CA ASN A 41 0.94 7.05 -9.70
C ASN A 41 1.45 8.50 -9.62
N GLU A 42 1.82 9.10 -10.75
CA GLU A 42 2.45 10.43 -10.81
C GLU A 42 1.60 11.48 -11.54
N LEU A 43 0.41 11.11 -12.02
CA LEU A 43 -0.55 12.05 -12.63
C LEU A 43 -1.53 12.61 -11.60
N PRO A 44 -2.03 13.86 -11.78
CA PRO A 44 -3.17 14.36 -11.02
C PRO A 44 -4.34 13.38 -11.18
N SER A 45 -4.71 12.71 -10.10
CA SER A 45 -5.85 11.79 -10.08
C SER A 45 -7.11 12.52 -10.57
N HIS A 46 -7.95 11.88 -11.38
CA HIS A 46 -9.22 12.48 -11.77
C HIS A 46 -9.99 12.97 -10.54
N PRO A 47 -10.76 14.08 -10.63
CA PRO A 47 -11.46 14.66 -9.48
C PRO A 47 -12.31 13.65 -8.67
N LEU A 48 -12.75 12.56 -9.31
CA LEU A 48 -13.57 11.51 -8.71
C LEU A 48 -12.78 10.37 -8.06
N GLU A 49 -11.53 10.12 -8.44
CA GLU A 49 -10.74 8.99 -7.91
C GLU A 49 -10.51 9.06 -6.40
N LEU A 50 -10.36 10.27 -5.86
CA LEU A 50 -10.23 10.49 -4.41
C LEU A 50 -11.53 10.20 -3.67
N SER A 51 -12.67 10.49 -4.30
CA SER A 51 -14.00 10.24 -3.71
C SER A 51 -14.33 8.74 -3.70
N GLU A 52 -13.96 8.02 -4.76
CA GLU A 52 -14.21 6.59 -4.90
C GLU A 52 -13.48 5.79 -3.82
N LYS A 53 -12.22 6.14 -3.53
CA LYS A 53 -11.43 5.54 -2.44
C LYS A 53 -12.06 5.72 -1.05
N ASN A 54 -12.85 6.77 -0.85
CA ASN A 54 -13.48 7.11 0.45
C ASN A 54 -14.99 6.87 0.47
N TYR A 55 -15.56 6.26 -0.58
CA TYR A 55 -17.00 6.14 -0.75
C TYR A 55 -17.64 5.39 0.42
N GLN A 56 -17.11 4.21 0.77
CA GLN A 56 -17.65 3.38 1.84
C GLN A 56 -17.65 4.11 3.19
N LEU A 57 -16.51 4.70 3.57
CA LEU A 57 -16.40 5.47 4.81
C LEU A 57 -17.37 6.66 4.86
N SER A 58 -17.56 7.33 3.72
CA SER A 58 -18.47 8.47 3.59
C SER A 58 -19.93 8.04 3.74
N GLN A 59 -20.30 6.92 3.12
CA GLN A 59 -21.61 6.31 3.26
C GLN A 59 -21.87 5.88 4.71
N ASP A 60 -20.91 5.23 5.36
CA ASP A 60 -21.06 4.79 6.74
C ASP A 60 -21.20 5.98 7.69
N LYS A 61 -20.44 7.06 7.48
CA LYS A 61 -20.57 8.30 8.25
C LYS A 61 -21.97 8.90 8.13
N MET A 62 -22.52 8.95 6.92
CA MET A 62 -23.90 9.40 6.68
C MET A 62 -24.90 8.49 7.38
N ASN A 63 -24.76 7.17 7.24
CA ASN A 63 -25.65 6.17 7.82
C ASN A 63 -25.68 6.27 9.35
N PHE A 64 -24.53 6.38 10.01
CA PHE A 64 -24.45 6.58 11.46
C PHE A 64 -25.10 7.89 11.90
N SER A 65 -24.91 8.98 11.15
CA SER A 65 -25.57 10.25 11.44
C SER A 65 -27.10 10.14 11.34
N THR A 66 -27.62 9.49 10.31
CA THR A 66 -29.06 9.24 10.15
C THR A 66 -29.60 8.37 11.28
N LEU A 67 -28.87 7.31 11.63
CA LEU A 67 -29.24 6.41 12.73
C LEU A 67 -29.29 7.16 14.07
N ARG A 68 -28.29 8.00 14.35
CA ARG A 68 -28.28 8.88 15.53
C ARG A 68 -29.48 9.81 15.56
N ASN A 69 -29.83 10.40 14.43
CA ASN A 69 -30.94 11.35 14.36
C ASN A 69 -32.29 10.68 14.64
N ILE A 70 -32.47 9.43 14.21
CA ILE A 70 -33.73 8.69 14.37
C ILE A 70 -33.81 8.00 15.74
N GLN A 71 -32.72 7.37 16.18
CA GLN A 71 -32.71 6.45 17.33
C GLN A 71 -31.89 6.96 18.52
N GLY A 72 -31.12 8.03 18.35
CA GLY A 72 -30.23 8.58 19.36
C GLY A 72 -28.79 8.05 19.29
N LEU A 73 -27.93 8.63 20.12
CA LEU A 73 -26.49 8.32 20.21
C LEU A 73 -26.21 6.83 20.50
N PHE A 74 -27.05 6.19 21.32
CA PHE A 74 -26.82 4.80 21.73
C PHE A 74 -26.87 3.81 20.56
N ALA A 75 -27.77 4.02 19.59
CA ALA A 75 -27.92 3.13 18.45
C ALA A 75 -26.67 3.12 17.54
N GLN A 76 -26.11 4.29 17.24
CA GLN A 76 -24.88 4.37 16.46
C GLN A 76 -23.68 3.77 17.20
N LEU A 77 -23.56 3.98 18.52
CA LEU A 77 -22.44 3.43 19.31
C LEU A 77 -22.51 1.91 19.38
N LYS A 78 -23.70 1.34 19.60
CA LYS A 78 -23.90 -0.11 19.61
C LYS A 78 -23.44 -0.74 18.30
N LEU A 79 -23.89 -0.19 17.18
CA LEU A 79 -23.52 -0.70 15.86
C LEU A 79 -22.01 -0.55 15.58
N GLN A 80 -21.41 0.57 15.96
CA GLN A 80 -19.95 0.77 15.86
C GLN A 80 -19.16 -0.25 16.69
N MET A 81 -19.62 -0.56 17.91
CA MET A 81 -18.98 -1.58 18.76
C MET A 81 -19.11 -2.98 18.15
N GLU A 82 -20.27 -3.35 17.62
CA GLU A 82 -20.47 -4.65 16.96
C GLU A 82 -19.59 -4.80 15.71
N PHE A 83 -19.53 -3.79 14.85
CA PHE A 83 -18.63 -3.81 13.69
C PHE A 83 -17.17 -3.93 14.10
N LYS A 84 -16.76 -3.19 15.13
CA LYS A 84 -15.40 -3.26 15.66
C LYS A 84 -15.10 -4.66 16.20
N ALA A 85 -16.02 -5.24 16.98
CA ALA A 85 -15.95 -6.61 17.51
C ALA A 85 -15.71 -7.64 16.38
N VAL A 86 -16.49 -7.54 15.30
CA VAL A 86 -16.36 -8.41 14.12
C VAL A 86 -15.00 -8.24 13.44
N ASN A 87 -14.50 -7.01 13.30
CA ASN A 87 -13.20 -6.76 12.67
C ASN A 87 -12.04 -7.37 13.47
N ILE A 88 -12.06 -7.31 14.79
CA ILE A 88 -11.01 -7.92 15.63
C ILE A 88 -11.08 -9.45 15.56
N LEU A 89 -12.29 -10.01 15.51
CA LEU A 89 -12.46 -11.45 15.36
C LEU A 89 -11.96 -11.95 14.00
N ASN A 90 -12.13 -11.14 12.95
CA ASN A 90 -11.67 -11.46 11.60
C ASN A 90 -10.14 -11.33 11.45
N ASP A 91 -9.53 -10.39 12.16
CA ASP A 91 -8.08 -10.20 12.20
C ASP A 91 -7.61 -9.87 13.64
N PRO A 92 -7.08 -10.87 14.39
CA PRO A 92 -6.69 -10.68 15.78
C PRO A 92 -5.50 -9.73 15.95
N SER A 93 -4.75 -9.41 14.89
CA SER A 93 -3.70 -8.37 14.95
C SER A 93 -4.28 -6.97 15.17
N GLN A 94 -5.56 -6.76 14.84
CA GLN A 94 -6.29 -5.52 15.14
C GLN A 94 -6.57 -5.33 16.64
N THR A 95 -6.40 -6.38 17.46
CA THR A 95 -6.57 -6.31 18.92
C THR A 95 -5.54 -5.38 19.56
N GLU A 96 -4.28 -5.39 19.07
CA GLU A 96 -3.20 -4.55 19.60
C GLU A 96 -3.38 -3.06 19.26
N LEU A 97 -3.97 -2.75 18.11
CA LEU A 97 -4.34 -1.37 17.73
C LEU A 97 -5.56 -0.85 18.50
N MET A 98 -6.25 -1.71 19.26
CA MET A 98 -7.58 -1.41 19.79
C MET A 98 -7.62 -0.87 21.22
N GLY A 99 -6.71 -1.27 22.12
CA GLY A 99 -6.81 -0.93 23.56
C GLY A 99 -8.19 -1.23 24.17
N GLU A 100 -8.50 -0.64 25.33
CA GLU A 100 -9.86 -0.69 25.91
C GLU A 100 -10.86 -0.06 24.91
N PRO A 101 -11.80 -0.83 24.34
CA PRO A 101 -12.65 -0.37 23.25
C PRO A 101 -13.55 0.80 23.64
N HIS A 102 -13.98 0.85 24.90
CA HIS A 102 -14.70 1.98 25.47
C HIS A 102 -13.80 3.22 25.56
N LEU A 103 -12.61 3.11 26.14
CA LEU A 103 -11.71 4.24 26.40
C LEU A 103 -11.22 4.92 25.11
N MET A 104 -10.95 4.15 24.05
CA MET A 104 -10.56 4.70 22.76
C MET A 104 -11.73 5.38 22.02
N LEU A 105 -12.97 4.89 22.18
CA LEU A 105 -14.14 5.55 21.62
C LEU A 105 -14.36 6.90 22.31
N GLU A 106 -14.27 6.95 23.64
CA GLU A 106 -14.38 8.19 24.39
C GLU A 106 -13.29 9.21 23.99
N TYR A 107 -12.01 8.77 23.85
CA TYR A 107 -10.92 9.65 23.39
C TYR A 107 -11.11 10.15 21.94
N LYS A 108 -11.57 9.29 21.01
CA LYS A 108 -11.82 9.69 19.60
C LYS A 108 -13.06 10.55 19.43
N LEU A 109 -14.03 10.44 20.33
CA LEU A 109 -15.23 11.27 20.36
C LEU A 109 -15.04 12.55 21.19
N GLY A 110 -13.89 12.73 21.84
CA GLY A 110 -13.55 13.89 22.65
C GLY A 110 -14.33 13.97 23.97
N LEU A 111 -14.71 12.82 24.52
CA LEU A 111 -15.50 12.68 25.75
C LEU A 111 -14.63 12.44 27.00
N LEU A 112 -13.34 12.14 26.81
CA LEU A 112 -12.29 12.03 27.83
C LEU A 112 -11.14 12.99 27.55
#